data_AF-A0A1V6P499-F1
#
_entry.id   AF-A0A1V6P499-F1
#
_cell.length_a   1.000
_cell.length_b   1.000
_cell.length_c   1.000
_cell.angle_alpha   90.00
_cell.angle_beta   90.00
_cell.angle_gamma   90.00
#
_symmetry.space_group_name_H-M   'P 1'
#
loop_
_entity.id
_entity.type
_entity.pdbx_description
1 polymer ?
#
loop_
_entity_poly.entity_id
_entity_poly.type
_entity_poly.pdbx_seq_one_letter_code
_entity_poly.pdbx_strand_id
1 'polypeptide(L)'
;MAFFRRQIGLSGVDDPWFDYTFGSMLTNRQRTSLLPPDRKDPARYVWKGKTSDQRIDEMAELPQQGEDVQLLDPTPLERLVDFGYGFGWHLRQDILAIRTVVLRDACVVGFKLQHSFGDANAMMKLAKAYCALVDRTVVGPASFVRPPLKCYGLGLIFEELLETKSSSFMNSSSRRIPKTLFIPRRQINKWINETQGHNARVTEHDLILSFLYRHFANDDTRSPNLGITMNVQRQLQNDAGFGNPWILMPVPPYSEAGETGSLSSVALHIRHTINSARDPVCISQIIGQHVSLDGKPMIPRHFAARDPHFIVTSWAGHAVYEYELGTKTPVAVHGNVAFCGYLRKTGMIMDDLLVVWKSKDGYWIHGCLENGLWEQMAQSLV
;
A
#
# COMPACT_ATOMS: atom_id res chain seq x y z
N MET A 1 8.81 -9.61 4.48
CA MET A 1 10.19 -9.55 3.92
C MET A 1 11.18 -9.50 5.10
N ALA A 2 12.51 -9.64 4.94
CA ALA A 2 13.50 -9.29 5.99
C ALA A 2 14.92 -8.95 5.47
N PHE A 3 15.92 -8.77 6.35
CA PHE A 3 16.91 -7.67 6.18
C PHE A 3 18.37 -7.91 5.60
N PHE A 4 19.01 -6.81 5.11
CA PHE A 4 20.45 -6.48 4.78
C PHE A 4 21.17 -7.08 3.50
N ARG A 5 22.20 -6.47 2.82
CA ARG A 5 22.59 -5.04 2.48
C ARG A 5 23.76 -4.83 1.41
N ARG A 6 23.61 -3.81 0.50
CA ARG A 6 24.61 -2.99 -0.33
C ARG A 6 25.42 -3.63 -1.52
N GLN A 7 25.97 -2.91 -2.55
CA GLN A 7 25.69 -1.62 -3.30
C GLN A 7 26.60 -1.42 -4.57
N ILE A 8 26.23 -0.47 -5.48
CA ILE A 8 26.99 0.30 -6.54
C ILE A 8 26.54 -0.04 -8.00
N GLY A 9 26.47 0.86 -9.03
CA GLY A 9 26.58 2.35 -9.16
C GLY A 9 26.65 2.85 -10.65
N LEU A 10 26.61 4.18 -10.89
CA LEU A 10 26.79 4.93 -12.20
C LEU A 10 25.72 4.73 -13.33
N SER A 11 25.43 5.64 -14.30
CA SER A 11 25.48 7.12 -14.40
C SER A 11 24.86 7.65 -15.74
N GLY A 12 24.05 8.72 -15.74
CA GLY A 12 23.97 9.74 -16.83
C GLY A 12 22.92 9.64 -17.97
N VAL A 13 22.53 10.84 -18.45
CA VAL A 13 21.77 11.24 -19.69
C VAL A 13 20.24 11.30 -19.61
N ASP A 14 19.70 12.39 -20.19
CA ASP A 14 18.39 13.01 -19.98
C ASP A 14 17.27 12.61 -20.97
N ASP A 15 16.02 12.50 -20.49
CA ASP A 15 14.78 12.73 -21.27
C ASP A 15 13.52 12.70 -20.34
N PRO A 16 12.68 13.75 -20.26
CA PRO A 16 11.56 13.79 -19.30
C PRO A 16 10.16 13.58 -19.92
N TRP A 17 9.72 12.31 -19.99
CA TRP A 17 8.30 11.95 -20.21
C TRP A 17 7.91 10.78 -19.30
N PHE A 18 7.25 11.03 -18.15
CA PHE A 18 6.82 9.95 -17.25
C PHE A 18 5.40 10.12 -16.70
N ASP A 19 4.64 9.04 -16.82
CA ASP A 19 3.18 8.97 -16.67
C ASP A 19 2.84 7.84 -15.68
N TYR A 20 1.86 8.07 -14.79
CA TYR A 20 1.39 7.07 -13.82
C TYR A 20 0.80 5.83 -14.51
N THR A 21 0.37 6.01 -15.75
CA THR A 21 -0.15 4.97 -16.63
C THR A 21 0.93 4.33 -17.52
N PHE A 22 2.13 4.90 -17.67
CA PHE A 22 3.22 4.31 -18.48
C PHE A 22 3.65 2.95 -17.92
N GLY A 23 3.66 2.84 -16.57
CA GLY A 23 3.84 1.59 -15.83
C GLY A 23 2.74 0.53 -16.01
N SER A 24 1.70 0.83 -16.82
CA SER A 24 0.68 -0.12 -17.28
C SER A 24 0.53 -0.16 -18.81
N MET A 25 0.64 0.96 -19.52
CA MET A 25 0.45 1.06 -20.98
C MET A 25 1.71 0.71 -21.77
N LEU A 26 2.89 1.24 -21.38
CA LEU A 26 4.13 0.68 -21.91
C LEU A 26 4.33 -0.74 -21.40
N THR A 27 3.99 -1.11 -20.16
CA THR A 27 4.21 -2.51 -19.73
C THR A 27 3.23 -3.53 -20.35
N ASN A 28 2.00 -3.13 -20.68
CA ASN A 28 1.04 -4.04 -21.34
C ASN A 28 1.41 -4.27 -22.82
N ARG A 29 1.98 -3.29 -23.52
CA ARG A 29 2.55 -3.51 -24.88
C ARG A 29 4.00 -3.97 -24.88
N GLN A 30 4.79 -3.63 -23.86
CA GLN A 30 6.17 -4.04 -23.66
C GLN A 30 6.29 -4.98 -22.47
N ARG A 31 5.90 -6.23 -22.71
CA ARG A 31 6.55 -7.42 -22.13
C ARG A 31 6.50 -7.52 -20.60
N THR A 32 5.30 -7.72 -20.06
CA THR A 32 5.17 -8.78 -19.05
C THR A 32 5.75 -10.07 -19.64
N SER A 33 6.63 -10.74 -18.88
CA SER A 33 7.18 -12.04 -19.28
C SER A 33 6.09 -13.10 -19.11
N LEU A 34 5.23 -13.26 -20.11
CA LEU A 34 4.34 -14.42 -20.19
C LEU A 34 5.18 -15.69 -20.10
N LEU A 35 4.73 -16.64 -19.28
CA LEU A 35 5.38 -17.94 -19.17
C LEU A 35 5.37 -18.61 -20.55
N PRO A 36 6.52 -19.04 -21.10
CA PRO A 36 6.53 -19.70 -22.41
C PRO A 36 5.68 -20.98 -22.38
N PRO A 37 4.89 -21.24 -23.43
CA PRO A 37 3.85 -22.28 -23.42
C PRO A 37 4.38 -23.73 -23.40
N ASP A 38 5.70 -23.94 -23.48
CA ASP A 38 6.35 -25.25 -23.63
C ASP A 38 6.94 -25.83 -22.32
N ARG A 39 6.78 -25.15 -21.17
CA ARG A 39 7.66 -25.39 -20.02
C ARG A 39 7.17 -26.43 -19.03
N LYS A 40 8.03 -27.44 -18.82
CA LYS A 40 7.90 -28.52 -17.83
C LYS A 40 7.91 -28.08 -16.35
N ASP A 41 8.34 -26.85 -16.06
CA ASP A 41 8.38 -26.30 -14.69
C ASP A 41 8.18 -24.77 -14.71
N PRO A 42 6.93 -24.29 -14.65
CA PRO A 42 6.62 -22.86 -14.58
C PRO A 42 6.98 -22.23 -13.21
N ALA A 43 7.12 -23.05 -12.15
CA ALA A 43 7.34 -22.56 -10.79
C ALA A 43 8.70 -21.85 -10.66
N ARG A 44 9.73 -22.26 -11.40
CA ARG A 44 11.08 -21.63 -11.39
C ARG A 44 11.13 -20.16 -11.83
N TYR A 45 10.09 -19.66 -12.49
CA TYR A 45 10.02 -18.26 -12.92
C TYR A 45 9.32 -17.39 -11.88
N VAL A 46 8.25 -17.92 -11.27
CA VAL A 46 7.49 -17.25 -10.22
C VAL A 46 8.23 -17.31 -8.88
N TRP A 47 8.77 -18.46 -8.50
CA TRP A 47 9.44 -18.72 -7.22
C TRP A 47 10.97 -18.79 -7.36
N LYS A 48 11.69 -18.24 -6.38
CA LYS A 48 13.13 -18.50 -6.17
C LYS A 48 13.45 -18.60 -4.67
N GLY A 49 14.28 -19.58 -4.31
CA GLY A 49 14.78 -19.77 -2.95
C GLY A 49 16.29 -19.52 -2.84
N LYS A 50 16.75 -19.13 -1.65
CA LYS A 50 18.17 -19.23 -1.23
C LYS A 50 18.26 -19.59 0.25
N THR A 51 19.39 -20.16 0.66
CA THR A 51 19.77 -20.40 2.06
C THR A 51 20.83 -19.39 2.50
N SER A 52 20.92 -19.14 3.81
CA SER A 52 22.01 -18.38 4.45
C SER A 52 22.22 -18.95 5.86
N ASP A 53 23.48 -19.09 6.28
CA ASP A 53 23.84 -19.58 7.62
C ASP A 53 23.73 -18.49 8.72
N GLN A 54 23.42 -17.26 8.31
CA GLN A 54 23.19 -16.12 9.20
C GLN A 54 21.83 -16.22 9.90
N ARG A 55 21.72 -15.56 11.04
CA ARG A 55 20.51 -15.47 11.86
C ARG A 55 19.67 -14.24 11.52
N ILE A 56 18.38 -14.26 11.86
CA ILE A 56 17.50 -13.13 11.53
C ILE A 56 17.83 -11.85 12.30
N ASP A 57 18.39 -11.93 13.51
CA ASP A 57 18.80 -10.76 14.31
C ASP A 57 20.12 -10.14 13.83
N GLU A 58 21.10 -10.97 13.43
CA GLU A 58 22.27 -10.53 12.65
C GLU A 58 21.85 -9.85 11.35
N MET A 59 20.77 -10.36 10.76
CA MET A 59 20.26 -9.89 9.49
C MET A 59 19.21 -8.80 9.60
N ALA A 60 18.59 -8.47 10.73
CA ALA A 60 17.40 -7.59 10.82
C ALA A 60 17.15 -6.92 12.19
N GLU A 61 16.68 -5.67 12.16
CA GLU A 61 15.80 -5.17 13.23
C GLU A 61 14.39 -5.73 12.99
N LEU A 62 13.99 -6.71 13.79
CA LEU A 62 12.62 -7.20 13.79
C LEU A 62 11.72 -6.33 14.69
N PRO A 63 10.45 -6.14 14.33
CA PRO A 63 9.39 -5.77 15.25
C PRO A 63 9.48 -6.52 16.59
N GLN A 64 9.67 -5.79 17.69
CA GLN A 64 9.54 -6.37 19.02
C GLN A 64 8.06 -6.52 19.35
N GLN A 65 7.67 -7.65 19.94
CA GLN A 65 6.34 -7.82 20.53
C GLN A 65 6.29 -7.03 21.84
N GLY A 66 5.26 -6.21 22.03
CA GLY A 66 5.12 -5.34 23.19
C GLY A 66 4.14 -4.18 22.98
N GLU A 67 4.03 -3.32 23.99
CA GLU A 67 3.10 -2.17 24.01
C GLU A 67 3.81 -0.81 23.79
N ASP A 68 5.07 -0.84 23.36
CA ASP A 68 5.91 0.35 23.17
C ASP A 68 5.96 0.82 21.71
N VAL A 69 6.02 2.14 21.52
CA VAL A 69 6.14 2.78 20.21
C VAL A 69 7.49 2.43 19.59
N GLN A 70 7.50 2.01 18.33
CA GLN A 70 8.70 1.63 17.58
C GLN A 70 8.77 2.38 16.26
N LEU A 71 9.95 2.90 15.88
CA LEU A 71 10.18 3.58 14.60
C LEU A 71 11.38 2.96 13.87
N LEU A 72 11.11 1.94 13.06
CA LEU A 72 12.12 1.08 12.42
C LEU A 72 12.56 1.62 11.05
N ASP A 73 13.80 1.35 10.63
CA ASP A 73 14.22 1.44 9.21
C ASP A 73 13.82 0.15 8.48
N PRO A 74 12.84 0.15 7.55
CA PRO A 74 12.47 -1.03 6.77
C PRO A 74 13.42 -1.30 5.60
N THR A 75 14.36 -0.39 5.29
CA THR A 75 15.12 -0.47 4.04
C THR A 75 15.85 -1.80 3.89
N PRO A 76 16.55 -2.31 4.91
CA PRO A 76 17.17 -3.59 4.75
C PRO A 76 16.13 -4.73 4.72
N LEU A 77 14.97 -4.67 5.39
CA LEU A 77 13.82 -5.65 5.39
C LEU A 77 13.44 -6.08 3.97
N GLU A 78 13.70 -5.23 3.00
CA GLU A 78 13.36 -5.44 1.60
C GLU A 78 14.48 -6.14 0.81
N ARG A 79 15.69 -6.22 1.39
CA ARG A 79 16.92 -6.69 0.73
C ARG A 79 17.18 -8.19 0.85
N LEU A 80 16.69 -8.97 1.82
CA LEU A 80 16.88 -10.43 1.77
C LEU A 80 16.25 -11.02 0.51
N VAL A 81 15.05 -10.54 0.22
CA VAL A 81 14.19 -11.00 -0.87
C VAL A 81 14.39 -10.20 -2.16
N ASP A 82 15.25 -9.17 -2.15
CA ASP A 82 15.87 -8.70 -3.37
C ASP A 82 16.99 -9.67 -3.76
N PHE A 83 16.69 -10.51 -4.75
CA PHE A 83 17.62 -11.54 -5.22
C PHE A 83 18.68 -10.99 -6.19
N GLY A 84 18.68 -9.67 -6.44
CA GLY A 84 19.59 -9.02 -7.37
C GLY A 84 19.22 -9.33 -8.81
N TYR A 85 18.83 -8.31 -9.58
CA TYR A 85 18.44 -8.50 -10.97
C TYR A 85 19.22 -7.60 -11.92
N GLY A 86 19.67 -8.21 -13.03
CA GLY A 86 20.23 -7.48 -14.16
C GLY A 86 19.20 -6.52 -14.77
N PHE A 87 19.71 -5.47 -15.44
CA PHE A 87 18.90 -4.36 -15.95
C PHE A 87 17.64 -4.78 -16.73
N GLY A 88 17.73 -5.84 -17.56
CA GLY A 88 16.59 -6.36 -18.33
C GLY A 88 15.37 -6.82 -17.53
N TRP A 89 15.51 -7.23 -16.26
CA TRP A 89 14.38 -7.58 -15.38
C TRP A 89 13.68 -6.36 -14.79
N HIS A 90 14.39 -5.23 -14.67
CA HIS A 90 13.78 -3.98 -14.24
C HIS A 90 12.86 -3.42 -15.33
N LEU A 91 13.19 -3.70 -16.61
CA LEU A 91 12.36 -3.42 -17.78
C LEU A 91 11.23 -4.45 -17.99
N ARG A 92 11.41 -5.71 -17.57
CA ARG A 92 10.42 -6.79 -17.69
C ARG A 92 10.16 -7.43 -16.34
N GLN A 93 9.31 -6.78 -15.55
CA GLN A 93 8.91 -7.28 -14.24
C GLN A 93 8.06 -8.55 -14.38
N ASP A 94 8.28 -9.53 -13.51
CA ASP A 94 7.35 -10.65 -13.36
C ASP A 94 6.03 -10.12 -12.74
N ILE A 95 4.88 -10.59 -13.22
CA ILE A 95 3.56 -10.21 -12.66
C ILE A 95 3.49 -10.60 -11.18
N LEU A 96 3.95 -11.81 -10.86
CA LEU A 96 4.08 -12.35 -9.52
C LEU A 96 5.51 -12.86 -9.32
N ALA A 97 6.15 -12.43 -8.24
CA ALA A 97 7.41 -13.00 -7.77
C ALA A 97 7.27 -13.42 -6.31
N ILE A 98 7.59 -14.68 -6.03
CA ILE A 98 7.69 -15.25 -4.68
C ILE A 98 9.16 -15.52 -4.40
N ARG A 99 9.68 -15.05 -3.25
CA ARG A 99 11.09 -15.17 -2.89
C ARG A 99 11.22 -15.70 -1.48
N THR A 100 11.92 -16.82 -1.31
CA THR A 100 12.09 -17.48 -0.02
C THR A 100 13.55 -17.43 0.40
N VAL A 101 13.83 -16.94 1.61
CA VAL A 101 15.15 -17.02 2.23
C VAL A 101 15.05 -17.85 3.49
N VAL A 102 15.78 -18.96 3.53
CA VAL A 102 15.93 -19.78 4.73
C VAL A 102 17.19 -19.33 5.44
N LEU A 103 17.03 -18.89 6.69
CA LEU A 103 18.09 -18.49 7.61
C LEU A 103 18.34 -19.61 8.63
N ARG A 104 19.37 -19.48 9.47
CA ARG A 104 19.67 -20.46 10.53
C ARG A 104 18.51 -20.64 11.52
N ASP A 105 17.78 -19.57 11.84
CA ASP A 105 16.73 -19.54 12.86
C ASP A 105 15.37 -19.00 12.36
N ALA A 106 15.24 -18.70 11.06
CA ALA A 106 14.03 -18.13 10.48
C ALA A 106 13.79 -18.52 9.01
N CYS A 107 12.57 -18.32 8.53
CA CYS A 107 12.23 -18.38 7.11
C CYS A 107 11.51 -17.09 6.71
N VAL A 108 11.93 -16.50 5.59
CA VAL A 108 11.41 -15.23 5.09
C VAL A 108 10.80 -15.46 3.71
N VAL A 109 9.48 -15.31 3.61
CA VAL A 109 8.76 -15.36 2.34
C VAL A 109 8.36 -13.93 1.93
N GLY A 110 8.79 -13.51 0.75
CA GLY A 110 8.43 -12.25 0.13
C GLY A 110 7.52 -12.49 -1.08
N PHE A 111 6.38 -11.83 -1.11
CA PHE A 111 5.49 -11.77 -2.26
C PHE A 111 5.60 -10.39 -2.90
N LYS A 112 5.64 -10.34 -4.23
CA LYS A 112 5.54 -9.12 -5.01
C LYS A 112 4.56 -9.34 -6.16
N LEU A 113 3.51 -8.53 -6.21
CA LEU A 113 2.50 -8.51 -7.27
C LEU A 113 2.60 -7.19 -8.04
N GLN A 114 2.47 -7.22 -9.37
CA GLN A 114 2.31 -6.02 -10.18
C GLN A 114 0.89 -5.47 -10.00
N HIS A 115 0.76 -4.22 -9.53
CA HIS A 115 -0.52 -3.66 -9.10
C HIS A 115 -1.59 -3.55 -10.21
N SER A 116 -1.20 -3.46 -11.50
CA SER A 116 -2.14 -3.56 -12.63
C SER A 116 -2.77 -4.97 -12.78
N PHE A 117 -2.21 -5.97 -12.10
CA PHE A 117 -2.68 -7.35 -12.12
C PHE A 117 -3.45 -7.79 -10.87
N GLY A 118 -3.46 -6.97 -9.82
CA GLY A 118 -4.28 -7.15 -8.64
C GLY A 118 -3.82 -6.26 -7.48
N ASP A 119 -4.75 -5.98 -6.57
CA ASP A 119 -4.55 -5.10 -5.42
C ASP A 119 -3.94 -5.85 -4.22
N ALA A 120 -3.96 -5.22 -3.04
CA ALA A 120 -3.57 -5.88 -1.80
C ALA A 120 -4.41 -7.13 -1.50
N ASN A 121 -5.72 -7.13 -1.75
CA ASN A 121 -6.58 -8.31 -1.55
C ASN A 121 -6.13 -9.47 -2.45
N ALA A 122 -5.85 -9.19 -3.72
CA ALA A 122 -5.29 -10.15 -4.67
C ALA A 122 -3.95 -10.74 -4.16
N MET A 123 -3.02 -9.89 -3.69
CA MET A 123 -1.76 -10.35 -3.13
C MET A 123 -1.95 -11.21 -1.87
N MET A 124 -2.86 -10.83 -0.97
CA MET A 124 -3.16 -11.59 0.25
C MET A 124 -3.85 -12.93 -0.05
N LYS A 125 -4.75 -12.99 -1.05
CA LYS A 125 -5.30 -14.26 -1.58
C LYS A 125 -4.18 -15.17 -2.10
N LEU A 126 -3.21 -14.64 -2.86
CA LEU A 126 -2.05 -15.42 -3.34
C LEU A 126 -1.16 -15.92 -2.20
N ALA A 127 -0.88 -15.08 -1.20
CA ALA A 127 -0.07 -15.48 -0.05
C ALA A 127 -0.73 -16.59 0.77
N LYS A 128 -2.04 -16.47 1.04
CA LYS A 128 -2.82 -17.53 1.71
C LYS A 128 -2.87 -18.83 0.90
N ALA A 129 -3.03 -18.74 -0.43
CA ALA A 129 -3.00 -19.91 -1.30
C ALA A 129 -1.62 -20.59 -1.34
N TYR A 130 -0.52 -19.81 -1.34
CA TYR A 130 0.84 -20.35 -1.27
C TYR A 130 1.07 -21.12 0.04
N CYS A 131 0.70 -20.54 1.18
CA CYS A 131 0.72 -21.18 2.48
C CYS A 131 -0.03 -22.53 2.46
N ALA A 132 -1.30 -22.50 2.02
CA ALA A 132 -2.14 -23.68 1.88
C ALA A 132 -1.50 -24.80 1.02
N LEU A 133 -0.84 -24.45 -0.09
CA LEU A 133 -0.15 -25.40 -0.98
C LEU A 133 1.09 -26.03 -0.33
N VAL A 134 1.87 -25.25 0.43
CA VAL A 134 3.05 -25.77 1.17
C VAL A 134 2.59 -26.83 2.17
N ASP A 135 1.45 -26.59 2.82
CA ASP A 135 0.87 -27.47 3.83
C ASP A 135 0.03 -28.61 3.23
N ARG A 136 0.05 -28.74 1.90
CA ARG A 136 -0.68 -29.76 1.11
C ARG A 136 -2.19 -29.74 1.34
N THR A 137 -2.73 -28.60 1.77
CA THR A 137 -4.17 -28.36 1.92
C THR A 137 -4.79 -27.94 0.58
N VAL A 138 -6.10 -28.12 0.45
CA VAL A 138 -6.82 -27.81 -0.79
C VAL A 138 -7.03 -26.30 -0.90
N VAL A 139 -6.48 -25.69 -1.95
CA VAL A 139 -6.81 -24.32 -2.34
C VAL A 139 -8.19 -24.30 -3.03
N GLY A 140 -9.10 -23.47 -2.53
CA GLY A 140 -10.42 -23.28 -3.14
C GLY A 140 -10.34 -22.68 -4.56
N PRO A 141 -11.41 -22.81 -5.36
CA PRO A 141 -11.42 -22.31 -6.73
C PRO A 141 -11.17 -20.79 -6.80
N ALA A 142 -10.36 -20.39 -7.78
CA ALA A 142 -9.94 -19.02 -8.01
C ALA A 142 -10.52 -18.48 -9.32
N SER A 143 -11.26 -17.37 -9.26
CA SER A 143 -11.72 -16.67 -10.48
C SER A 143 -10.67 -15.67 -10.95
N PHE A 144 -10.11 -15.93 -12.13
CA PHE A 144 -9.22 -15.00 -12.84
C PHE A 144 -9.96 -14.11 -13.86
N VAL A 145 -11.26 -14.30 -14.00
CA VAL A 145 -12.11 -13.48 -14.87
C VAL A 145 -12.18 -12.07 -14.29
N ARG A 146 -11.98 -11.05 -15.14
CA ARG A 146 -12.24 -9.65 -14.82
C ARG A 146 -13.57 -9.24 -15.47
N PRO A 147 -14.71 -9.42 -14.80
CA PRO A 147 -15.98 -8.97 -15.35
C PRO A 147 -15.98 -7.44 -15.46
N PRO A 148 -16.75 -6.85 -16.38
CA PRO A 148 -17.06 -5.43 -16.35
C PRO A 148 -17.61 -5.04 -14.98
N LEU A 149 -17.06 -3.97 -14.40
CA LEU A 149 -17.53 -3.45 -13.12
C LEU A 149 -18.94 -2.88 -13.29
N LYS A 150 -19.87 -3.30 -12.42
CA LYS A 150 -21.27 -2.83 -12.40
C LYS A 150 -21.66 -2.52 -10.96
N CYS A 151 -22.36 -1.42 -10.75
CA CYS A 151 -22.87 -0.97 -9.45
C CYS A 151 -24.37 -1.17 -9.30
N TYR A 152 -24.86 -1.14 -8.06
CA TYR A 152 -26.27 -1.15 -7.72
C TYR A 152 -26.85 0.28 -7.66
N GLY A 153 -27.27 0.87 -8.77
CA GLY A 153 -27.92 2.19 -8.75
C GLY A 153 -28.19 2.81 -10.13
N LEU A 154 -29.21 3.66 -10.21
CA LEU A 154 -29.49 4.50 -11.38
C LEU A 154 -28.63 5.76 -11.35
N GLY A 155 -28.13 6.17 -12.51
CA GLY A 155 -27.17 7.26 -12.63
C GLY A 155 -27.78 8.66 -12.56
N LEU A 156 -27.13 9.52 -11.77
CA LEU A 156 -27.08 10.96 -11.98
C LEU A 156 -25.60 11.36 -12.09
N ILE A 157 -25.30 12.46 -12.77
CA ILE A 157 -23.92 12.85 -13.10
C ILE A 157 -23.40 13.87 -12.07
N PHE A 158 -22.14 13.74 -11.67
CA PHE A 158 -21.40 14.75 -10.90
C PHE A 158 -20.10 15.06 -11.64
N GLU A 159 -19.91 16.31 -12.05
CA GLU A 159 -18.76 16.77 -12.83
C GLU A 159 -17.73 17.50 -11.95
N GLU A 160 -17.00 16.79 -11.10
CA GLU A 160 -15.77 17.34 -10.50
C GLU A 160 -14.90 16.23 -9.88
N LEU A 161 -13.87 15.76 -10.59
CA LEU A 161 -12.81 14.93 -9.98
C LEU A 161 -11.53 14.73 -10.81
N LEU A 162 -11.53 14.98 -12.14
CA LEU A 162 -10.40 14.66 -13.02
C LEU A 162 -10.10 15.77 -14.05
N GLU A 163 -9.14 16.63 -13.75
CA GLU A 163 -8.45 17.47 -14.76
C GLU A 163 -7.04 16.93 -15.02
N THR A 164 -6.68 16.73 -16.30
CA THR A 164 -5.31 16.47 -16.73
C THR A 164 -4.51 17.77 -16.82
N LYS A 165 -3.48 17.94 -15.98
CA LYS A 165 -2.41 18.94 -16.18
C LYS A 165 -1.05 18.24 -16.17
N SER A 166 -0.15 18.71 -17.03
CA SER A 166 1.24 18.25 -17.06
C SER A 166 2.02 18.90 -15.92
N SER A 167 2.51 18.09 -14.97
CA SER A 167 3.38 18.53 -13.88
C SER A 167 4.85 18.24 -14.22
N SER A 168 5.72 19.23 -13.99
CA SER A 168 7.16 19.06 -14.16
C SER A 168 7.78 18.41 -12.92
N PHE A 169 8.49 17.30 -13.12
CA PHE A 169 9.23 16.61 -12.06
C PHE A 169 10.39 17.49 -11.56
N MET A 170 10.35 17.88 -10.29
CA MET A 170 11.49 18.44 -9.58
C MET A 170 11.53 17.88 -8.15
N ASN A 171 12.72 17.54 -7.66
CA ASN A 171 12.91 17.01 -6.31
C ASN A 171 12.27 17.91 -5.26
N SER A 172 11.54 17.32 -4.31
CA SER A 172 11.18 17.98 -3.06
C SER A 172 12.46 18.31 -2.27
N SER A 173 12.49 19.48 -1.63
CA SER A 173 13.67 19.96 -0.90
C SER A 173 13.92 19.18 0.40
N SER A 174 12.88 18.62 1.02
CA SER A 174 12.99 17.77 2.20
C SER A 174 13.03 16.29 1.84
N ARG A 175 14.17 15.66 2.15
CA ARG A 175 14.46 14.25 1.86
C ARG A 175 13.43 13.32 2.54
N ARG A 176 12.54 12.76 1.75
CA ARG A 176 11.63 11.67 2.15
C ARG A 176 12.45 10.41 2.44
N ILE A 177 12.10 9.71 3.52
CA ILE A 177 12.77 8.50 3.97
C ILE A 177 11.76 7.38 4.27
N PRO A 178 12.09 6.13 3.91
CA PRO A 178 11.29 4.98 4.31
C PRO A 178 11.45 4.73 5.80
N LYS A 179 10.32 4.67 6.53
CA LYS A 179 10.26 4.22 7.93
C LYS A 179 9.04 3.32 8.13
N THR A 180 9.01 2.63 9.27
CA THR A 180 7.88 1.82 9.71
C THR A 180 7.61 2.13 11.19
N LEU A 181 6.49 2.79 11.46
CA LEU A 181 6.02 3.20 12.79
C LEU A 181 5.04 2.18 13.36
N PHE A 182 5.17 1.88 14.65
CA PHE A 182 4.20 1.08 15.41
C PHE A 182 3.31 1.97 16.29
N ILE A 183 2.00 1.74 16.23
CA ILE A 183 1.00 2.28 17.15
C ILE A 183 0.54 1.14 18.06
N PRO A 184 0.91 1.14 19.35
CA PRO A 184 0.53 0.10 20.30
C PRO A 184 -0.97 0.03 20.60
N ARG A 185 -1.44 -1.17 20.99
CA ARG A 185 -2.82 -1.41 21.44
C ARG A 185 -3.25 -0.50 22.59
N ARG A 186 -2.36 -0.18 23.55
CA ARG A 186 -2.67 0.74 24.67
C ARG A 186 -3.16 2.11 24.19
N GLN A 187 -2.52 2.65 23.15
CA GLN A 187 -2.84 3.96 22.59
C GLN A 187 -4.15 3.94 21.79
N ILE A 188 -4.40 2.86 21.04
CA ILE A 188 -5.66 2.68 20.31
C ILE A 188 -6.83 2.53 21.30
N ASN A 189 -6.65 1.77 22.38
CA ASN A 189 -7.65 1.63 23.43
C ASN A 189 -7.93 2.96 24.14
N LYS A 190 -6.89 3.79 24.38
CA LYS A 190 -7.05 5.16 24.90
C LYS A 190 -7.95 6.00 23.98
N TRP A 191 -7.67 6.04 22.68
CA TRP A 191 -8.50 6.76 21.70
C TRP A 191 -9.94 6.22 21.63
N ILE A 192 -10.13 4.89 21.73
CA ILE A 192 -11.48 4.28 21.81
C ILE A 192 -12.22 4.78 23.05
N ASN A 193 -11.58 4.80 24.22
CA ASN A 193 -12.21 5.25 25.46
C ASN A 193 -12.57 6.76 25.41
N GLU A 194 -11.68 7.58 24.86
CA GLU A 194 -11.90 9.02 24.64
C GLU A 194 -13.09 9.28 23.69
N THR A 195 -13.25 8.46 22.63
CA THR A 195 -14.35 8.60 21.65
C THR A 195 -15.68 8.04 22.15
N GLN A 196 -15.68 6.97 22.95
CA GLN A 196 -16.90 6.40 23.54
C GLN A 196 -17.61 7.37 24.48
N GLY A 197 -16.87 8.19 25.23
CA GLY A 197 -17.44 9.26 26.06
C GLY A 197 -18.29 10.29 25.29
N HIS A 198 -18.12 10.36 23.96
CA HIS A 198 -18.83 11.27 23.06
C HIS A 198 -19.92 10.57 22.23
N ASN A 199 -20.25 9.30 22.53
CA ASN A 199 -21.22 8.48 21.78
C ASN A 199 -20.90 8.35 20.27
N ALA A 200 -19.62 8.51 19.90
CA ALA A 200 -19.16 8.53 18.52
C ALA A 200 -19.01 7.11 17.95
N ARG A 201 -19.72 6.80 16.84
CA ARG A 201 -19.61 5.51 16.13
C ARG A 201 -18.43 5.50 15.15
N VAL A 202 -17.22 5.42 15.68
CA VAL A 202 -15.95 5.30 14.94
C VAL A 202 -15.33 3.91 15.11
N THR A 203 -14.41 3.54 14.22
CA THR A 203 -13.66 2.29 14.27
C THR A 203 -12.16 2.55 14.48
N GLU A 204 -11.39 1.55 14.89
CA GLU A 204 -9.92 1.60 15.01
C GLU A 204 -9.25 2.26 13.78
N HIS A 205 -9.76 1.99 12.59
CA HIS A 205 -9.25 2.55 11.34
C HIS A 205 -9.48 4.05 11.20
N ASP A 206 -10.62 4.57 11.67
CA ASP A 206 -10.95 5.99 11.59
C ASP A 206 -10.08 6.79 12.56
N LEU A 207 -9.76 6.21 13.72
CA LEU A 207 -8.86 6.78 14.72
C LEU A 207 -7.43 6.89 14.19
N ILE A 208 -6.94 5.86 13.50
CA ILE A 208 -5.61 5.87 12.85
C ILE A 208 -5.57 6.88 11.70
N LEU A 209 -6.60 6.93 10.86
CA LEU A 209 -6.69 7.94 9.80
C LEU A 209 -6.78 9.37 10.36
N SER A 210 -7.49 9.56 11.48
CA SER A 210 -7.58 10.84 12.18
C SER A 210 -6.24 11.26 12.79
N PHE A 211 -5.53 10.34 13.42
CA PHE A 211 -4.16 10.55 13.91
C PHE A 211 -3.24 11.03 12.77
N LEU A 212 -3.23 10.32 11.64
CA LEU A 212 -2.45 10.70 10.46
C LEU A 212 -2.88 12.06 9.91
N TYR A 213 -4.19 12.27 9.74
CA TYR A 213 -4.75 13.52 9.24
C TYR A 213 -4.30 14.73 10.08
N ARG A 214 -4.35 14.63 11.41
CA ARG A 214 -3.95 15.73 12.33
C ARG A 214 -2.45 16.04 12.26
N HIS A 215 -1.61 15.06 11.92
CA HIS A 215 -0.18 15.27 11.67
C HIS A 215 0.13 15.82 10.26
N PHE A 216 -0.81 15.74 9.31
CA PHE A 216 -0.67 16.27 7.96
C PHE A 216 -1.32 17.65 7.79
N ALA A 217 -2.29 17.97 8.64
CA ALA A 217 -2.92 19.28 8.78
C ALA A 217 -2.01 20.23 9.58
N ASN A 218 -0.95 20.71 8.93
CA ASN A 218 -0.14 21.82 9.47
C ASN A 218 -0.95 23.13 9.48
N ASP A 219 -0.74 23.93 10.52
CA ASP A 219 -1.46 25.19 10.73
C ASP A 219 -1.32 26.20 9.56
N ASP A 220 -2.41 26.91 9.32
CA ASP A 220 -2.56 28.24 8.70
C ASP A 220 -2.37 28.50 7.19
N THR A 221 -1.94 27.56 6.33
CA THR A 221 -1.91 27.87 4.87
C THR A 221 -2.30 26.76 3.88
N ARG A 222 -2.42 25.50 4.33
CA ARG A 222 -2.54 24.36 3.41
C ARG A 222 -3.65 23.42 3.84
N SER A 223 -4.69 23.31 3.01
CA SER A 223 -5.68 22.25 3.12
C SER A 223 -4.98 20.88 3.19
N PRO A 224 -5.18 20.08 4.24
CA PRO A 224 -4.59 18.75 4.36
C PRO A 224 -5.11 17.83 3.26
N ASN A 225 -4.25 17.50 2.31
CA ASN A 225 -4.59 16.65 1.18
C ASN A 225 -4.38 15.17 1.54
N LEU A 226 -5.26 14.63 2.38
CA LEU A 226 -5.34 13.20 2.67
C LEU A 226 -6.21 12.50 1.62
N GLY A 227 -5.69 11.47 0.98
CA GLY A 227 -6.43 10.50 0.16
C GLY A 227 -6.49 9.14 0.84
N ILE A 228 -7.60 8.42 0.68
CA ILE A 228 -7.79 7.05 1.19
C ILE A 228 -8.04 6.13 0.01
N THR A 229 -7.28 5.05 -0.13
CA THR A 229 -7.64 3.98 -1.07
C THR A 229 -8.76 3.15 -0.44
N MET A 230 -9.97 3.22 -1.01
CA MET A 230 -11.11 2.46 -0.52
C MET A 230 -11.43 1.29 -1.45
N ASN A 231 -11.47 0.08 -0.90
CA ASN A 231 -12.02 -1.07 -1.61
C ASN A 231 -13.55 -0.93 -1.74
N VAL A 232 -14.06 -1.10 -2.98
CA VAL A 232 -15.47 -0.98 -3.37
C VAL A 232 -16.10 -2.34 -3.71
N GLN A 233 -15.44 -3.46 -3.41
CA GLN A 233 -15.92 -4.80 -3.79
C GLN A 233 -17.32 -5.12 -3.26
N ARG A 234 -17.69 -4.57 -2.10
CA ARG A 234 -19.02 -4.80 -1.49
C ARG A 234 -20.14 -4.01 -2.16
N GLN A 235 -19.81 -3.06 -3.04
CA GLN A 235 -20.74 -2.20 -3.77
C GLN A 235 -20.87 -2.60 -5.26
N LEU A 236 -20.03 -3.54 -5.71
CA LEU A 236 -20.10 -4.12 -7.05
C LEU A 236 -21.09 -5.29 -7.10
N GLN A 237 -21.76 -5.45 -8.24
CA GLN A 237 -22.65 -6.59 -8.51
C GLN A 237 -21.89 -7.92 -8.70
N ASN A 238 -20.61 -7.86 -9.07
CA ASN A 238 -19.77 -9.00 -9.40
C ASN A 238 -18.51 -9.01 -8.51
N ASP A 239 -18.02 -10.21 -8.14
CA ASP A 239 -16.66 -10.34 -7.60
C ASP A 239 -15.65 -9.95 -8.69
N ALA A 240 -14.76 -9.01 -8.37
CA ALA A 240 -13.66 -8.63 -9.25
C ALA A 240 -12.51 -9.67 -9.24
N GLY A 241 -12.55 -10.65 -8.34
CA GLY A 241 -11.62 -11.79 -8.30
C GLY A 241 -10.21 -11.37 -7.89
N PHE A 242 -9.31 -11.29 -8.88
CA PHE A 242 -7.96 -10.73 -8.79
C PHE A 242 -7.84 -9.33 -9.43
N GLY A 243 -8.97 -8.67 -9.71
CA GLY A 243 -9.00 -7.30 -10.20
C GLY A 243 -8.62 -6.26 -9.14
N ASN A 244 -8.87 -4.99 -9.48
CA ASN A 244 -8.59 -3.83 -8.63
C ASN A 244 -9.90 -3.10 -8.26
N PRO A 245 -10.76 -3.68 -7.39
CA PRO A 245 -12.01 -3.05 -6.97
C PRO A 245 -11.73 -2.00 -5.88
N TRP A 246 -10.98 -0.95 -6.21
CA TRP A 246 -10.70 0.16 -5.30
C TRP A 246 -10.78 1.51 -6.02
N ILE A 247 -11.06 2.57 -5.25
CA ILE A 247 -11.04 3.97 -5.69
C ILE A 247 -10.15 4.79 -4.76
N LEU A 248 -9.52 5.84 -5.28
CA LEU A 248 -8.87 6.85 -4.45
C LEU A 248 -9.90 7.91 -4.08
N MET A 249 -10.16 8.05 -2.78
CA MET A 249 -11.12 9.02 -2.23
C MET A 249 -10.34 10.15 -1.56
N PRO A 250 -10.44 11.41 -2.01
CA PRO A 250 -9.94 12.55 -1.24
C PRO A 250 -10.78 12.73 0.03
N VAL A 251 -10.14 13.04 1.15
CA VAL A 251 -10.80 13.50 2.38
C VAL A 251 -10.92 15.02 2.31
N PRO A 252 -12.14 15.59 2.31
CA PRO A 252 -12.31 17.04 2.35
C PRO A 252 -11.63 17.65 3.59
N PRO A 253 -11.14 18.90 3.51
CA PRO A 253 -10.65 19.60 4.68
C PRO A 253 -11.71 19.66 5.78
N TYR A 254 -11.31 19.24 6.97
CA TYR A 254 -12.02 19.41 8.22
C TYR A 254 -12.09 20.90 8.59
N SER A 255 -13.30 21.44 8.68
CA SER A 255 -13.54 22.84 9.03
C SER A 255 -14.52 22.96 10.19
N GLU A 256 -14.01 22.86 11.42
CA GLU A 256 -14.63 23.50 12.58
C GLU A 256 -13.88 24.79 12.90
N ALA A 257 -14.57 25.77 13.50
CA ALA A 257 -14.07 27.14 13.58
C ALA A 257 -12.88 27.28 14.55
N GLY A 258 -11.67 27.37 13.99
CA GLY A 258 -10.49 27.89 14.70
C GLY A 258 -9.66 26.90 15.53
N GLU A 259 -9.95 25.60 15.49
CA GLU A 259 -9.18 24.59 16.22
C GLU A 259 -8.76 23.39 15.34
N THR A 260 -7.58 22.84 15.62
CA THR A 260 -7.15 21.53 15.10
C THR A 260 -7.99 20.42 15.75
N GLY A 261 -9.16 20.17 15.13
CA GLY A 261 -10.24 19.35 15.66
C GLY A 261 -9.82 18.08 16.40
N SER A 262 -10.58 17.73 17.45
CA SER A 262 -10.29 16.57 18.29
C SER A 262 -10.15 15.29 17.47
N LEU A 263 -9.35 14.33 17.95
CA LEU A 263 -9.19 13.04 17.28
C LEU A 263 -10.54 12.33 17.06
N SER A 264 -11.48 12.48 18.01
CA SER A 264 -12.85 12.00 17.88
C SER A 264 -13.61 12.65 16.73
N SER A 265 -13.56 13.98 16.64
CA SER A 265 -14.33 14.75 15.67
C SER A 265 -13.78 14.59 14.24
N VAL A 266 -12.45 14.58 14.08
CA VAL A 266 -11.79 14.27 12.80
C VAL A 266 -12.06 12.81 12.38
N ALA A 267 -12.07 11.86 13.31
CA ALA A 267 -12.44 10.47 12.99
C ALA A 267 -13.92 10.33 12.56
N LEU A 268 -14.83 11.11 13.16
CA LEU A 268 -16.24 11.18 12.72
C LEU A 268 -16.38 11.79 11.32
N HIS A 269 -15.65 12.86 11.02
CA HIS A 269 -15.59 13.45 9.68
C HIS A 269 -15.11 12.44 8.64
N ILE A 270 -13.98 11.78 8.88
CA ILE A 270 -13.43 10.73 8.00
C ILE A 270 -14.42 9.57 7.83
N ARG A 271 -15.09 9.13 8.91
CA ARG A 271 -16.16 8.12 8.87
C ARG A 271 -17.33 8.59 7.99
N HIS A 272 -17.75 9.85 8.11
CA HIS A 272 -18.80 10.42 7.27
C HIS A 272 -18.36 10.44 5.79
N THR A 273 -17.16 10.95 5.47
CA THR A 273 -16.63 10.93 4.10
C THR A 273 -16.60 9.51 3.52
N ILE A 274 -16.11 8.52 4.27
CA ILE A 274 -16.06 7.11 3.84
C ILE A 274 -17.47 6.56 3.57
N ASN A 275 -18.46 6.93 4.39
CA ASN A 275 -19.84 6.47 4.19
C ASN A 275 -20.47 7.13 2.97
N SER A 276 -20.29 8.43 2.76
CA SER A 276 -20.79 9.16 1.59
C SER A 276 -20.15 8.68 0.28
N ALA A 277 -18.83 8.41 0.28
CA ALA A 277 -18.13 7.83 -0.87
C ALA A 277 -18.49 6.35 -1.15
N ARG A 278 -19.18 5.68 -0.21
CA ARG A 278 -19.75 4.34 -0.40
C ARG A 278 -21.16 4.36 -0.99
N ASP A 279 -21.75 5.54 -1.17
CA ASP A 279 -23.04 5.67 -1.83
C ASP A 279 -22.96 5.07 -3.25
N PRO A 280 -23.87 4.17 -3.64
CA PRO A 280 -23.82 3.53 -4.96
C PRO A 280 -23.91 4.51 -6.13
N VAL A 281 -24.52 5.69 -5.96
CA VAL A 281 -24.56 6.75 -6.98
C VAL A 281 -23.16 7.33 -7.18
N CYS A 282 -22.45 7.65 -6.09
CA CYS A 282 -21.08 8.15 -6.13
C CYS A 282 -20.12 7.15 -6.82
N ILE A 283 -20.18 5.87 -6.45
CA ILE A 283 -19.34 4.84 -7.08
C ILE A 283 -19.72 4.66 -8.56
N SER A 284 -21.02 4.70 -8.91
CA SER A 284 -21.47 4.59 -10.30
C SER A 284 -20.96 5.75 -11.17
N GLN A 285 -20.91 6.97 -10.63
CA GLN A 285 -20.32 8.14 -11.29
C GLN A 285 -18.83 7.94 -11.56
N ILE A 286 -18.06 7.51 -10.55
CA ILE A 286 -16.62 7.26 -10.67
C ILE A 286 -16.34 6.18 -11.73
N ILE A 287 -17.11 5.08 -11.74
CA ILE A 287 -16.99 4.05 -12.78
C ILE A 287 -17.38 4.61 -14.15
N GLY A 288 -18.44 5.40 -14.26
CA GLY A 288 -18.85 6.06 -15.49
C GLY A 288 -17.75 6.95 -16.08
N GLN A 289 -17.07 7.74 -15.24
CA GLN A 289 -15.89 8.52 -15.63
C GLN A 289 -14.74 7.62 -16.11
N HIS A 290 -14.42 6.53 -15.39
CA HIS A 290 -13.36 5.60 -15.83
C HIS A 290 -13.67 4.93 -17.18
N VAL A 291 -14.95 4.61 -17.45
CA VAL A 291 -15.39 4.04 -18.74
C VAL A 291 -15.34 5.08 -19.87
N SER A 292 -15.71 6.34 -19.60
CA SER A 292 -15.72 7.40 -20.63
C SER A 292 -14.33 7.84 -21.11
N LEU A 293 -13.26 7.48 -20.38
CA LEU A 293 -11.89 7.79 -20.75
C LEU A 293 -11.36 7.00 -21.95
N ASP A 294 -12.06 5.95 -22.42
CA ASP A 294 -11.73 5.20 -23.65
C ASP A 294 -10.25 4.79 -23.76
N GLY A 295 -9.70 4.24 -22.67
CA GLY A 295 -8.31 3.80 -22.61
C GLY A 295 -7.26 4.93 -22.60
N LYS A 296 -7.64 6.19 -22.37
CA LYS A 296 -6.70 7.30 -22.12
C LYS A 296 -6.00 7.13 -20.76
N PRO A 297 -4.74 7.60 -20.64
CA PRO A 297 -3.99 7.54 -19.39
C PRO A 297 -4.63 8.38 -18.28
N MET A 298 -4.58 7.88 -17.04
CA MET A 298 -5.02 8.60 -15.84
C MET A 298 -3.81 8.86 -14.95
N ILE A 299 -3.48 10.14 -14.79
CA ILE A 299 -2.46 10.60 -13.84
C ILE A 299 -3.20 11.24 -12.67
N PRO A 300 -2.96 10.80 -11.41
CA PRO A 300 -3.49 11.49 -10.24
C PRO A 300 -3.05 12.97 -10.27
N ARG A 301 -3.99 13.91 -10.07
CA ARG A 301 -3.77 15.37 -10.22
C ARG A 301 -2.54 15.91 -9.49
N HIS A 302 -2.16 15.24 -8.40
CA HIS A 302 -1.08 15.63 -7.50
C HIS A 302 0.15 14.73 -7.59
N PHE A 303 0.25 13.91 -8.64
CA PHE A 303 1.43 13.12 -8.90
C PHE A 303 2.64 14.04 -9.19
N ALA A 304 3.73 13.81 -8.44
CA ALA A 304 4.90 14.68 -8.40
C ALA A 304 4.59 16.16 -8.05
N ALA A 305 3.50 16.43 -7.33
CA ALA A 305 3.25 17.75 -6.76
C ALA A 305 4.34 18.12 -5.74
N ARG A 306 4.66 19.42 -5.65
CA ARG A 306 5.60 19.94 -4.65
C ARG A 306 5.03 19.93 -3.23
N ASP A 307 3.71 20.08 -3.13
CA ASP A 307 2.99 20.04 -1.86
C ASP A 307 2.67 18.60 -1.52
N PRO A 308 2.80 18.18 -0.24
CA PRO A 308 2.60 16.80 0.14
C PRO A 308 1.14 16.38 -0.02
N HIS A 309 0.92 15.21 -0.62
CA HIS A 309 -0.40 14.63 -0.84
C HIS A 309 -0.39 13.20 -0.30
N PHE A 310 -0.81 13.08 0.95
CA PHE A 310 -0.71 11.81 1.68
C PHE A 310 -1.79 10.86 1.22
N ILE A 311 -1.41 9.69 0.71
CA ILE A 311 -2.36 8.63 0.35
C ILE A 311 -2.21 7.51 1.37
N VAL A 312 -3.31 7.07 1.98
CA VAL A 312 -3.31 5.93 2.91
C VAL A 312 -4.00 4.74 2.26
N THR A 313 -3.28 3.61 2.20
CA THR A 313 -3.81 2.31 1.84
C THR A 313 -3.81 1.38 3.05
N SER A 314 -4.94 0.70 3.28
CA SER A 314 -5.18 -0.04 4.52
C SER A 314 -5.39 -1.52 4.23
N TRP A 315 -4.44 -2.31 4.73
CA TRP A 315 -4.43 -3.76 4.66
C TRP A 315 -4.86 -4.38 6.00
N ALA A 316 -5.29 -3.56 6.95
CA ALA A 316 -5.72 -3.96 8.30
C ALA A 316 -6.93 -4.91 8.33
N GLY A 317 -7.68 -5.02 7.23
CA GLY A 317 -8.73 -6.03 7.05
C GLY A 317 -8.20 -7.46 6.78
N HIS A 318 -6.89 -7.65 6.65
CA HIS A 318 -6.27 -8.96 6.40
C HIS A 318 -5.57 -9.48 7.65
N ALA A 319 -5.96 -10.69 8.07
CA ALA A 319 -5.34 -11.41 9.17
C ALA A 319 -4.01 -12.09 8.75
N VAL A 320 -3.05 -11.29 8.29
CA VAL A 320 -1.75 -11.76 7.76
C VAL A 320 -0.90 -12.51 8.78
N TYR A 321 -1.13 -12.28 10.08
CA TYR A 321 -0.47 -12.99 11.18
C TYR A 321 -1.12 -14.35 11.52
N GLU A 322 -2.23 -14.71 10.88
CA GLU A 322 -2.90 -16.02 10.98
C GLU A 322 -2.54 -16.95 9.81
N TYR A 323 -1.64 -16.54 8.91
CA TYR A 323 -1.26 -17.36 7.76
C TYR A 323 -0.26 -18.42 8.23
N GLU A 324 -0.67 -19.68 8.24
CA GLU A 324 0.20 -20.77 8.67
C GLU A 324 1.15 -21.19 7.54
N LEU A 325 2.39 -21.51 7.90
CA LEU A 325 3.36 -22.19 7.05
C LEU A 325 3.88 -23.38 7.85
N GLY A 326 3.29 -24.55 7.62
CA GLY A 326 3.37 -25.72 8.47
C GLY A 326 2.57 -25.51 9.75
N THR A 327 3.25 -25.54 10.89
CA THR A 327 2.65 -25.27 12.21
C THR A 327 3.09 -23.91 12.78
N LYS A 328 3.52 -22.99 11.91
CA LYS A 328 4.14 -21.71 12.29
C LYS A 328 3.39 -20.53 11.66
N THR A 329 3.08 -19.52 12.46
CA THR A 329 2.56 -18.23 12.00
C THR A 329 3.69 -17.19 11.90
N PRO A 330 3.56 -16.15 11.04
CA PRO A 330 4.48 -15.03 10.99
C PRO A 330 4.70 -14.37 12.35
N VAL A 331 5.97 -14.19 12.71
CA VAL A 331 6.37 -13.36 13.85
C VAL A 331 6.39 -11.87 13.49
N ALA A 332 6.65 -11.54 12.23
CA ALA A 332 6.66 -10.19 11.68
C ALA A 332 6.12 -10.16 10.25
N VAL A 333 5.41 -9.09 9.89
CA VAL A 333 4.91 -8.81 8.54
C VAL A 333 5.28 -7.38 8.17
N HIS A 334 5.70 -7.18 6.91
CA HIS A 334 6.03 -5.87 6.34
C HIS A 334 5.27 -5.70 5.03
N GLY A 335 4.39 -4.70 4.97
CA GLY A 335 3.70 -4.30 3.76
C GLY A 335 4.37 -3.08 3.11
N ASN A 336 4.60 -3.14 1.81
CA ASN A 336 5.16 -2.04 1.03
C ASN A 336 4.48 -1.99 -0.35
N VAL A 337 4.16 -0.79 -0.83
CA VAL A 337 3.85 -0.52 -2.23
C VAL A 337 4.94 0.42 -2.76
N ALA A 338 5.60 0.05 -3.85
CA ALA A 338 6.68 0.82 -4.44
C ALA A 338 6.62 0.78 -5.96
N PHE A 339 7.26 1.74 -6.64
CA PHE A 339 7.32 1.75 -8.09
C PHE A 339 7.99 0.49 -8.69
N CYS A 340 7.79 0.30 -9.99
CA CYS A 340 8.46 -0.77 -10.72
C CYS A 340 9.99 -0.66 -10.60
N GLY A 341 10.67 -1.80 -10.80
CA GLY A 341 12.11 -1.91 -10.61
C GLY A 341 12.94 -0.90 -11.40
N TYR A 342 12.46 -0.45 -12.57
CA TYR A 342 13.13 0.55 -13.39
C TYR A 342 13.14 1.93 -12.72
N LEU A 343 11.97 2.46 -12.34
CA LEU A 343 11.84 3.78 -11.70
C LEU A 343 12.57 3.83 -10.35
N ARG A 344 12.54 2.73 -9.57
CA ARG A 344 13.35 2.67 -8.32
C ARG A 344 14.86 2.69 -8.58
N LYS A 345 15.33 2.22 -9.74
CA LYS A 345 16.75 2.32 -10.14
C LYS A 345 17.15 3.72 -10.60
N THR A 346 16.21 4.53 -11.11
CA THR A 346 16.45 5.96 -11.41
C THR A 346 16.34 6.86 -10.17
N GLY A 347 16.15 6.27 -8.98
CA GLY A 347 16.05 7.00 -7.71
C GLY A 347 14.63 7.45 -7.35
N MET A 348 13.62 7.15 -8.17
CA MET A 348 12.24 7.50 -7.85
C MET A 348 11.71 6.64 -6.70
N ILE A 349 11.29 7.32 -5.65
CA ILE A 349 10.58 6.78 -4.49
C ILE A 349 9.13 7.27 -4.51
N MET A 350 8.22 6.47 -3.99
CA MET A 350 6.81 6.85 -3.94
C MET A 350 6.55 7.57 -2.63
N ASP A 351 6.71 8.88 -2.69
CA ASP A 351 6.56 9.77 -1.54
C ASP A 351 5.09 9.90 -1.13
N ASP A 352 4.90 10.16 0.16
CA ASP A 352 3.63 10.45 0.82
C ASP A 352 2.55 9.33 0.72
N LEU A 353 2.83 8.18 0.09
CA LEU A 353 2.01 6.96 0.23
C LEU A 353 2.35 6.21 1.51
N LEU A 354 1.31 5.88 2.28
CA LEU A 354 1.37 5.09 3.51
C LEU A 354 0.57 3.80 3.40
N VAL A 355 1.17 2.70 3.84
CA VAL A 355 0.56 1.38 4.00
C VAL A 355 0.31 1.14 5.49
N VAL A 356 -0.93 0.83 5.86
CA VAL A 356 -1.35 0.54 7.24
C VAL A 356 -1.77 -0.92 7.35
N TRP A 357 -1.25 -1.68 8.32
CA TRP A 357 -1.75 -3.03 8.63
C TRP A 357 -1.87 -3.30 10.12
N LYS A 358 -2.73 -4.24 10.47
CA LYS A 358 -2.97 -4.68 11.85
C LYS A 358 -1.93 -5.73 12.25
N SER A 359 -1.39 -5.64 13.45
CA SER A 359 -0.64 -6.71 14.10
C SER A 359 -1.46 -7.32 15.25
N LYS A 360 -0.87 -8.28 15.98
CA LYS A 360 -1.45 -8.83 17.20
C LYS A 360 -1.65 -7.71 18.25
N ASP A 361 -0.62 -6.89 18.44
CA ASP A 361 -0.51 -5.99 19.59
C ASP A 361 -0.71 -4.50 19.25
N GLY A 362 -1.15 -4.19 18.02
CA GLY A 362 -1.27 -2.81 17.55
C GLY A 362 -1.42 -2.69 16.04
N TYR A 363 -0.93 -1.59 15.47
CA TYR A 363 -0.93 -1.31 14.03
C TYR A 363 0.43 -0.82 13.57
N TRP A 364 0.79 -1.19 12.34
CA TRP A 364 1.98 -0.69 11.65
C TRP A 364 1.59 0.29 10.57
N ILE A 365 2.41 1.33 10.40
CA ILE A 365 2.32 2.33 9.35
C ILE A 365 3.68 2.43 8.67
N HIS A 366 3.73 2.23 7.36
CA HIS A 366 4.96 2.29 6.57
C HIS A 366 4.81 3.18 5.35
N GLY A 367 5.86 3.94 5.02
CA GLY A 367 5.98 4.61 3.73
C GLY A 367 7.14 5.59 3.70
N CYS A 368 7.13 6.50 2.74
CA CYS A 368 8.17 7.52 2.55
C CYS A 368 7.65 8.90 2.97
N LEU A 369 8.00 9.35 4.18
CA LEU A 369 7.67 10.69 4.70
C LEU A 369 8.94 11.47 5.08
N GLU A 370 8.78 12.74 5.43
CA GLU A 370 9.85 13.55 6.01
C GLU A 370 10.26 13.03 7.40
N ASN A 371 11.55 13.10 7.73
CA ASN A 371 12.06 12.57 8.99
C ASN A 371 11.43 13.24 10.22
N GLY A 372 11.28 14.58 10.20
CA GLY A 372 10.65 15.31 11.30
C GLY A 372 9.19 14.91 11.52
N LEU A 373 8.46 14.56 10.45
CA LEU A 373 7.07 14.10 10.55
C LEU A 373 6.99 12.69 11.17
N TRP A 374 7.93 11.80 10.85
CA TRP A 374 8.07 10.51 11.55
C TRP A 374 8.38 10.68 13.03
N GLU A 375 9.27 11.61 13.38
CA GLU A 375 9.65 11.90 14.78
C GLU A 375 8.48 12.52 15.56
N GLN A 376 7.76 13.48 14.98
CA GLN A 376 6.55 14.08 15.57
C GLN A 376 5.44 13.05 15.81
N MET A 377 5.17 12.17 14.83
CA MET A 377 4.21 11.08 15.01
C MET A 377 4.66 10.08 16.08
N ALA A 378 5.94 9.74 16.15
CA ALA A 378 6.43 8.83 17.19
C ALA A 378 6.33 9.46 18.59
N GLN A 379 6.71 10.73 18.73
CA GLN A 379 6.66 11.48 20.00
C GLN A 379 5.23 11.66 20.53
N SER A 380 4.23 11.86 19.65
CA SER A 380 2.82 12.02 20.05
C SER A 380 2.13 10.73 20.52
N LEU A 381 2.82 9.59 20.45
CA LEU A 381 2.33 8.26 20.85
C LEU A 381 2.94 7.75 22.18
N VAL A 382 3.93 8.46 22.73
CA VAL A 382 4.62 8.11 24.00
C VAL A 382 3.82 8.59 25.20
#